data_AF-M4BDV0-F1
#
_entry.id   AF-M4BDV0-F1
#
_cell.length_a   1.000
_cell.length_b   1.000
_cell.length_c   1.000
_cell.angle_alpha   90.00
_cell.angle_beta   90.00
_cell.angle_gamma   90.00
#
_symmetry.space_group_name_H-M   'P 1'
#
loop_
_entity.id
_entity.type
_entity.pdbx_description
1 polymer ?
#
loop_
_entity_poly.entity_id
_entity_poly.type
_entity_poly.pdbx_seq_one_letter_code
_entity_poly.pdbx_strand_id
1 'polypeptide(L)'
;MVVQPAQLLAHKAAVLSRTVPDLPLGVRAEIGRLFPDTAGEIGRAWVRIWWIACSICFATLWARRNRWVHHHEETTADQAKSELRQPLLRQLQAVAVREHRFNHDGDD
;
A
#
# COMPACT_ATOMS: atom_id res chain seq x y z
N MET A 1 -0.23 -17.61 3.89
CA MET A 1 -1.48 -16.85 4.12
C MET A 1 -2.33 -16.97 2.86
N VAL A 2 -3.41 -17.76 2.88
CA VAL A 2 -4.29 -17.92 1.71
C VAL A 2 -5.32 -16.78 1.76
N VAL A 3 -5.27 -15.88 0.77
CA VAL A 3 -6.24 -14.79 0.65
C VAL A 3 -7.56 -15.37 0.14
N GLN A 4 -8.63 -15.19 0.91
CA GLN A 4 -9.95 -15.69 0.53
C GLN A 4 -10.55 -14.85 -0.61
N PRO A 5 -11.37 -15.44 -1.50
CA PRO A 5 -11.99 -14.71 -2.61
C PRO A 5 -12.79 -13.47 -2.17
N ALA A 6 -13.48 -13.56 -1.03
CA ALA A 6 -14.24 -12.45 -0.45
C ALA A 6 -13.33 -11.29 -0.01
N GLN A 7 -12.14 -11.59 0.53
CA GLN A 7 -11.15 -10.58 0.90
C GLN A 7 -10.59 -9.88 -0.34
N LEU A 8 -10.35 -10.63 -1.41
CA LEU A 8 -9.92 -10.07 -2.69
C LEU A 8 -10.99 -9.14 -3.29
N LEU A 9 -12.27 -9.50 -3.19
CA LEU A 9 -13.37 -8.68 -3.69
C LEU A 9 -13.53 -7.38 -2.90
N ALA A 10 -13.48 -7.46 -1.57
CA ALA A 10 -13.51 -6.28 -0.69
C ALA A 10 -12.30 -5.36 -0.96
N HIS A 11 -11.12 -5.93 -1.16
CA HIS A 11 -9.92 -5.17 -1.53
C HIS A 11 -10.08 -4.47 -2.88
N LYS A 12 -10.62 -5.15 -3.90
CA LYS A 12 -10.93 -4.52 -5.20
C LYS A 12 -11.91 -3.35 -5.04
N ALA A 13 -12.98 -3.53 -4.28
CA ALA A 13 -13.94 -2.46 -4.02
C ALA A 13 -13.29 -1.26 -3.34
N ALA A 14 -12.46 -1.49 -2.30
CA ALA A 14 -11.73 -0.45 -1.60
C ALA A 14 -10.75 0.32 -2.52
N VAL A 15 -10.03 -0.39 -3.40
CA VAL A 15 -9.15 0.22 -4.40
C VAL A 15 -9.94 1.11 -5.36
N LEU A 16 -11.10 0.64 -5.85
CA LEU A 16 -11.96 1.39 -6.76
C LEU A 16 -12.59 2.62 -6.09
N SER A 17 -13.06 2.49 -4.86
CA SER A 17 -13.66 3.59 -4.08
C SER A 17 -12.63 4.51 -3.42
N ARG A 18 -11.33 4.19 -3.55
CA ARG A 18 -10.22 4.88 -2.85
C ARG A 18 -10.43 4.97 -1.34
N THR A 19 -11.25 4.09 -0.79
CA THR A 19 -11.51 4.06 0.64
C THR A 19 -10.42 3.23 1.28
N VAL A 20 -9.79 3.77 2.32
CA VAL A 20 -8.79 3.02 3.08
C VAL A 20 -9.51 1.82 3.71
N PRO A 21 -9.13 0.58 3.39
CA PRO A 21 -9.71 -0.57 4.04
C PRO A 21 -9.26 -0.56 5.50
N ASP A 22 -10.18 -0.90 6.39
CA ASP A 22 -9.82 -1.16 7.77
C ASP A 22 -8.75 -2.25 7.84
N LEU A 23 -7.79 -2.06 8.76
CA LEU A 23 -6.89 -3.14 9.15
C LEU A 23 -7.73 -4.36 9.57
N PRO A 24 -7.43 -5.57 9.07
CA PRO A 24 -8.11 -6.78 9.51
C PRO A 24 -8.12 -6.88 11.04
N LEU A 25 -9.24 -7.30 11.63
CA LEU A 25 -9.43 -7.26 13.09
C LEU A 25 -8.30 -7.96 13.85
N GLY A 26 -7.85 -9.12 13.36
CA GLY A 26 -6.73 -9.86 13.95
C GLY A 26 -5.39 -9.12 13.87
N VAL A 27 -5.15 -8.38 12.77
CA VAL A 27 -3.94 -7.57 12.61
C VAL A 27 -3.99 -6.35 13.53
N ARG A 28 -5.15 -5.69 13.65
CA ARG A 28 -5.36 -4.56 14.56
C ARG A 28 -5.18 -4.99 16.02
N ALA A 29 -5.73 -6.13 16.41
CA ALA A 29 -5.59 -6.70 17.75
C ALA A 29 -4.13 -7.05 18.06
N GLU A 30 -3.42 -7.66 17.11
CA GLU A 30 -2.01 -8.01 17.27
C GLU A 30 -1.12 -6.77 17.36
N ILE A 31 -1.39 -5.72 16.58
CA ILE A 31 -0.73 -4.42 16.70
C ILE A 31 -0.95 -3.82 18.08
N GLY A 32 -2.19 -3.78 18.58
CA GLY A 32 -2.50 -3.26 19.90
C GLY A 32 -1.85 -4.06 21.03
N ARG A 33 -1.64 -5.37 20.84
CA ARG A 33 -0.96 -6.24 21.79
C ARG A 33 0.56 -6.05 21.80
N LEU A 34 1.17 -5.95 20.61
CA LEU A 34 2.63 -5.83 20.45
C LEU A 34 3.14 -4.40 20.69
N PHE A 35 2.32 -3.41 20.35
CA PHE A 35 2.68 -2.00 20.34
C PHE A 35 1.53 -1.14 20.92
N PRO A 36 1.20 -1.29 22.21
CA PRO A 36 0.05 -0.63 22.82
C PRO A 36 0.15 0.90 22.74
N ASP A 37 1.34 1.47 22.94
CA ASP A 37 1.55 2.92 22.99
C ASP A 37 1.57 3.58 21.60
N THR A 38 1.92 2.83 20.55
CA THR A 38 2.03 3.33 19.17
C THR A 38 0.93 2.82 18.22
N ALA A 39 -0.05 2.06 18.73
CA ALA A 39 -1.14 1.50 17.92
C ALA A 39 -1.90 2.56 17.10
N GLY A 40 -2.10 3.77 17.67
CA GLY A 40 -2.71 4.90 16.98
C GLY A 40 -1.84 5.46 15.83
N GLU A 41 -0.52 5.50 16.02
CA GLU A 41 0.44 5.92 14.99
C GLU A 41 0.52 4.91 13.85
N ILE A 42 0.50 3.62 14.20
CA ILE A 42 0.47 2.53 13.22
C ILE A 42 -0.80 2.61 12.37
N GLY A 43 -1.94 2.96 12.96
CA GLY A 43 -3.17 3.24 12.22
C GLY A 43 -3.03 4.40 11.22
N ARG A 44 -2.38 5.50 11.62
CA ARG A 44 -2.10 6.63 10.72
C ARG A 44 -1.08 6.27 9.63
N ALA A 45 -0.06 5.47 9.96
CA ALA A 45 0.90 4.96 8.99
C ALA A 45 0.23 4.05 7.95
N TRP A 46 -0.72 3.20 8.38
CA TRP A 46 -1.52 2.36 7.48
C TRP A 46 -2.29 3.18 6.45
N VAL A 47 -2.99 4.24 6.89
CA VAL A 47 -3.71 5.15 5.99
C VAL A 47 -2.78 5.78 4.96
N ARG A 48 -1.59 6.24 5.38
CA ARG A 48 -0.60 6.83 4.47
C ARG A 48 -0.08 5.83 3.46
N ILE A 49 0.28 4.63 3.92
CA ILE A 49 0.73 3.52 3.06
C ILE A 49 -0.32 3.18 2.00
N TRP A 50 -1.60 3.14 2.40
CA TRP A 50 -2.70 2.89 1.47
C TRP A 50 -2.76 3.95 0.35
N TRP A 51 -2.73 5.24 0.70
CA TRP A 51 -2.78 6.32 -0.29
C TRP A 51 -1.59 6.30 -1.25
N ILE A 52 -0.39 6.00 -0.76
CA ILE A 52 0.80 5.81 -1.57
C ILE A 52 0.60 4.65 -2.55
N ALA A 53 0.12 3.50 -2.06
CA ALA A 53 -0.12 2.32 -2.88
C ALA A 53 -1.16 2.60 -3.98
N CYS A 54 -2.28 3.24 -3.64
CA CYS A 54 -3.29 3.64 -4.62
C CYS A 54 -2.69 4.56 -5.69
N SER A 55 -1.92 5.57 -5.29
CA SER A 55 -1.32 6.55 -6.21
C SER A 55 -0.36 5.88 -7.20
N ILE A 56 0.50 4.98 -6.71
CA ILE A 56 1.39 4.17 -7.54
C ILE A 56 0.57 3.31 -8.51
N CYS A 57 -0.45 2.61 -8.02
CA CYS A 57 -1.31 1.78 -8.86
C CYS A 57 -1.95 2.57 -10.00
N PHE A 58 -2.54 3.73 -9.71
CA PHE A 58 -3.16 4.58 -10.74
C PHE A 58 -2.13 5.08 -11.75
N ALA A 59 -0.97 5.57 -11.29
CA ALA A 59 0.09 6.05 -12.18
C ALA A 59 0.62 4.94 -13.10
N THR A 60 0.86 3.74 -12.55
CA THR A 60 1.33 2.58 -13.32
C THR A 60 0.27 2.10 -14.32
N LEU A 61 -1.00 2.04 -13.93
CA LEU A 61 -2.10 1.67 -14.84
C LEU A 61 -2.26 2.70 -15.97
N TRP A 62 -2.15 3.99 -15.65
CA TRP A 62 -2.21 5.05 -16.64
C TRP A 62 -1.03 4.96 -17.63
N ALA A 63 0.19 4.77 -17.13
CA ALA A 63 1.38 4.60 -17.97
C ALA A 63 1.25 3.37 -18.90
N ARG A 64 0.72 2.24 -18.39
CA ARG A 64 0.44 1.05 -19.22
C ARG A 64 -0.59 1.31 -20.28
N ARG A 65 -1.71 1.94 -19.91
CA ARG A 65 -2.76 2.29 -20.87
C ARG A 65 -2.17 3.13 -22.01
N ASN A 66 -1.33 4.11 -21.69
CA ASN A 66 -0.71 4.96 -22.71
C ASN A 66 0.26 4.17 -23.60
N ARG A 67 1.07 3.28 -23.03
CA ARG A 67 1.94 2.40 -23.84
C ARG A 67 1.14 1.51 -24.79
N TRP A 68 0.04 0.94 -24.33
CA TRP A 68 -0.85 0.18 -25.19
C TRP A 68 -1.47 1.04 -26.30
N VAL A 69 -2.06 2.18 -25.94
CA VAL A 69 -2.79 3.05 -26.89
C VAL A 69 -1.85 3.69 -27.93
N HIS A 70 -0.64 4.08 -27.55
CA HIS A 70 0.26 4.82 -28.43
C HIS A 70 1.37 3.96 -29.06
N HIS A 71 1.75 2.87 -28.41
CA HIS A 71 2.89 2.03 -28.84
C HIS A 71 2.50 0.56 -29.07
N HIS A 72 1.24 0.17 -28.85
CA HIS A 72 0.75 -1.21 -28.97
C HIS A 72 1.56 -2.22 -28.15
N GLU A 73 2.19 -1.77 -27.07
CA GLU A 73 3.01 -2.62 -26.21
C GLU A 73 2.12 -3.41 -25.24
N GLU A 74 2.09 -4.73 -25.40
CA GLU A 74 1.45 -5.62 -24.43
C GLU A 74 2.31 -5.76 -23.18
N THR A 75 1.69 -5.60 -22.00
CA THR A 75 2.37 -5.84 -20.73
C THR A 75 1.99 -7.21 -20.20
N THR A 76 2.98 -8.08 -20.01
CA THR A 76 2.75 -9.40 -19.41
C THR A 76 2.33 -9.28 -17.94
N ALA A 77 1.67 -10.30 -17.40
CA ALA A 77 1.24 -10.29 -15.99
C ALA A 77 2.42 -10.15 -15.00
N ASP A 78 3.59 -10.70 -15.32
CA ASP A 78 4.76 -10.63 -14.44
C ASP A 78 5.49 -9.30 -14.51
N GLN A 79 5.56 -8.71 -15.71
CA GLN A 79 5.98 -7.32 -15.86
C GLN A 79 5.02 -6.39 -15.12
N ALA A 80 3.72 -6.67 -15.19
CA ALA A 80 2.70 -5.91 -14.51
C ALA A 80 2.85 -5.94 -12.98
N LYS A 81 3.20 -7.08 -12.40
CA LYS A 81 3.50 -7.20 -10.97
C LYS A 81 4.79 -6.46 -10.61
N SER A 82 5.84 -6.59 -11.41
CA SER A 82 7.15 -6.00 -11.13
C SER A 82 7.11 -4.46 -11.14
N GLU A 83 6.47 -3.87 -12.13
CA GLU A 83 6.29 -2.42 -12.26
C GLU A 83 5.45 -1.80 -11.14
N LEU A 84 4.61 -2.59 -10.44
CA LEU A 84 3.88 -2.13 -9.25
C LEU A 84 4.70 -2.35 -7.98
N ARG A 85 5.33 -3.52 -7.85
CA ARG A 85 6.04 -3.94 -6.65
C ARG A 85 7.28 -3.08 -6.39
N GLN A 86 8.09 -2.80 -7.43
CA GLN A 86 9.35 -2.09 -7.24
C GLN A 86 9.15 -0.64 -6.77
N PRO A 87 8.25 0.18 -7.35
CA PRO A 87 7.98 1.51 -6.82
C PRO A 87 7.36 1.47 -5.43
N LEU A 88 6.45 0.52 -5.16
CA LEU A 88 5.82 0.38 -3.85
C LEU A 88 6.84 0.11 -2.76
N LEU A 89 7.75 -0.86 -2.96
CA LEU A 89 8.79 -1.18 -1.99
C LEU A 89 9.71 0.01 -1.73
N ARG A 90 10.12 0.74 -2.77
CA ARG A 90 10.95 1.95 -2.61
C ARG A 90 10.25 3.03 -1.78
N GLN A 91 8.96 3.26 -2.03
CA GLN A 91 8.20 4.26 -1.27
C GLN A 91 7.97 3.82 0.19
N LEU A 92 7.70 2.53 0.42
CA LEU A 92 7.60 1.99 1.77
C LEU A 92 8.90 2.13 2.56
N GLN A 93 10.05 1.89 1.92
CA GLN A 93 11.36 2.13 2.52
C GLN A 93 11.57 3.60 2.87
N ALA A 94 11.20 4.51 1.96
CA ALA A 94 11.29 5.95 2.22
C ALA A 94 10.40 6.39 3.39
N VAL A 95 9.18 5.84 3.48
CA VAL A 95 8.28 6.07 4.63
C VAL A 95 8.92 5.54 5.91
N ALA A 96 9.44 4.31 5.91
CA ALA A 96 10.07 3.72 7.10
C ALA A 96 11.26 4.56 7.60
N VAL A 97 12.13 5.03 6.69
CA VAL A 97 13.26 5.91 7.03
C VAL A 97 12.76 7.25 7.58
N ARG A 98 11.71 7.83 6.99
CA ARG A 98 11.11 9.09 7.45
C ARG A 98 10.55 8.93 8.86
N GLU A 99 9.72 7.92 9.10
CA GLU A 99 9.11 7.69 10.43
C GLU A 99 10.17 7.40 11.51
N HIS A 100 11.21 6.64 11.18
CA HIS A 100 12.32 6.40 12.10
C HIS A 100 13.02 7.70 12.52
N ARG A 101 13.24 8.64 11.58
CA ARG A 101 13.84 9.94 11.91
C ARG A 101 12.91 10.78 12.80
N PHE A 102 11.63 10.87 12.43
CA PHE A 102 10.65 11.63 13.21
C PHE A 102 10.47 11.13 14.64
N ASN A 103 10.56 9.81 14.86
CA ASN A 103 10.47 9.25 16.21
C ASN A 103 11.76 9.43 17.02
N HIS A 104 12.91 9.64 16.37
CA HIS A 104 14.18 9.87 17.07
C HIS A 104 14.33 11.34 17.52
N ASP A 105 13.83 12.29 16.72
CA ASP A 105 13.93 13.73 17.00
C ASP A 105 12.86 14.25 18.00
N GLY A 106 11.94 13.40 18.47
CA GLY A 106 10.87 13.76 19.39
C GLY A 106 11.09 13.35 20.85
N ASP A 107 12.24 12.72 21.15
CA ASP A 107 12.59 12.16 22.46
C ASP A 107 13.66 13.01 23.22
N ASP A 108 14.03 14.18 22.66
CA ASP A 108 14.88 15.23 23.29
C ASP A 108 14.03 16.43 23.75
#